data_AF-A0A6I4YHB9-F1
#
_entry.id   AF-A0A6I4YHB9-F1
#
_cell.length_a   1.000
_cell.length_b   1.000
_cell.length_c   1.000
_cell.angle_alpha   90.00
_cell.angle_beta   90.00
_cell.angle_gamma   90.00
#
_symmetry.space_group_name_H-M   'P 1'
#
loop_
_entity.id
_entity.type
_entity.pdbx_description
1 polymer ?
#
loop_
_entity_poly.entity_id
_entity_poly.type
_entity_poly.pdbx_seq_one_letter_code
_entity_poly.pdbx_strand_id
1 'polypeptide(L)'
;MSPCILETCLRLPVVEVAALVPAAAPLLFALARQHALPDPEEFTFQVLRRAIDDRDCWVRSGLPARVWLCGLALQMARPAHAPAI
;
A
#
# COMPACT_ATOMS: atom_id res chain seq x y z
N MET A 1 -22.11 -3.63 3.14
CA MET A 1 -21.14 -2.52 3.14
C MET A 1 -20.56 -2.43 1.74
N SER A 2 -20.59 -1.26 1.10
CA SER A 2 -19.95 -1.09 -0.21
C SER A 2 -18.43 -1.25 -0.05
N PRO A 3 -17.75 -1.94 -0.98
CA PRO A 3 -16.30 -2.07 -0.95
C PRO A 3 -15.66 -0.68 -1.00
N CYS A 4 -14.60 -0.46 -0.21
CA CYS A 4 -13.92 0.83 -0.26
C CYS A 4 -13.24 1.01 -1.62
N ILE A 5 -13.02 2.25 -2.05
CA ILE A 5 -12.46 2.54 -3.38
C ILE A 5 -11.13 1.82 -3.65
N LEU A 6 -10.31 1.61 -2.62
CA LEU A 6 -9.07 0.83 -2.71
C LEU A 6 -9.34 -0.64 -3.09
N GLU A 7 -10.33 -1.27 -2.46
CA GLU A 7 -10.72 -2.65 -2.77
C GLU A 7 -11.22 -2.77 -4.19
N THR A 8 -12.06 -1.83 -4.62
CA THR A 8 -12.57 -1.79 -5.99
C THR A 8 -11.43 -1.67 -6.98
N CYS A 9 -10.53 -0.70 -6.82
CA CYS A 9 -9.43 -0.46 -7.75
C CYS A 9 -8.45 -1.65 -7.85
N LEU A 10 -8.11 -2.27 -6.72
CA LEU A 10 -7.15 -3.37 -6.68
C LEU A 10 -7.72 -4.70 -7.19
N ARG A 11 -9.05 -4.88 -7.19
CA ARG A 11 -9.72 -6.08 -7.70
C ARG A 11 -10.01 -6.06 -9.19
N LEU A 12 -9.89 -4.91 -9.85
CA LEU A 12 -10.10 -4.82 -11.30
C LEU A 12 -9.03 -5.61 -12.06
N PRO A 13 -9.38 -6.27 -13.17
CA PRO A 13 -8.40 -7.02 -13.97
C PRO A 13 -7.25 -6.13 -14.44
N VAL A 14 -7.56 -4.88 -14.79
CA VAL A 14 -6.61 -3.79 -15.04
C VAL A 14 -6.73 -2.79 -13.90
N VAL A 15 -5.62 -2.46 -13.22
CA VAL A 15 -5.65 -1.48 -12.13
C VAL A 15 -5.90 -0.08 -12.68
N GLU A 16 -6.98 0.55 -12.20
CA GLU A 16 -7.29 1.95 -12.47
C GLU A 16 -6.38 2.87 -11.63
N VAL A 17 -5.14 3.08 -12.09
CA VAL A 17 -4.13 3.89 -11.37
C VAL A 17 -4.64 5.29 -11.08
N ALA A 18 -5.38 5.90 -12.01
CA ALA A 18 -5.96 7.23 -11.86
C ALA A 18 -6.93 7.35 -10.67
N ALA A 19 -7.59 6.26 -10.28
CA ALA A 19 -8.46 6.20 -9.11
C ALA A 19 -7.74 5.67 -7.85
N LEU A 20 -6.79 4.74 -8.02
CA LEU A 20 -6.02 4.16 -6.92
C LEU A 20 -5.12 5.18 -6.23
N VAL A 21 -4.38 5.97 -7.00
CA VAL A 21 -3.43 6.96 -6.47
C VAL A 21 -4.11 7.96 -5.53
N PRO A 22 -5.16 8.70 -5.92
CA PRO A 22 -5.81 9.65 -5.02
C PRO A 22 -6.47 8.98 -3.80
N ALA A 23 -6.88 7.71 -3.91
CA ALA A 23 -7.44 6.95 -2.81
C ALA A 23 -6.41 6.48 -1.77
N ALA A 24 -5.19 6.19 -2.20
CA ALA A 24 -4.14 5.58 -1.37
C ALA A 24 -3.06 6.59 -0.92
N ALA A 25 -2.68 7.53 -1.78
CA ALA A 25 -1.54 8.40 -1.57
C ALA A 25 -1.61 9.23 -0.27
N PRO A 26 -2.76 9.83 0.12
CA PRO A 26 -2.82 10.61 1.36
C PRO A 26 -2.46 9.78 2.61
N LEU A 27 -2.88 8.52 2.65
CA LEU A 27 -2.60 7.60 3.74
C LEU A 27 -1.11 7.21 3.75
N LEU A 28 -0.57 6.83 2.60
CA LEU A 28 0.82 6.41 2.46
C LEU A 28 1.79 7.55 2.74
N PHE A 29 1.49 8.74 2.25
CA PHE A 29 2.27 9.95 2.50
C PHE A 29 2.26 10.33 3.98
N ALA A 30 1.10 10.24 4.64
CA ALA A 30 0.99 10.47 6.08
C ALA A 30 1.81 9.44 6.89
N LEU A 31 1.77 8.16 6.52
CA LEU A 31 2.60 7.12 7.14
C LEU A 31 4.09 7.40 6.93
N ALA A 32 4.50 7.74 5.72
CA ALA A 32 5.90 8.05 5.43
C ALA A 32 6.42 9.22 6.28
N ARG A 33 5.62 10.28 6.40
CA ARG A 33 5.93 11.43 7.26
C ARG A 33 5.97 11.06 8.74
N GLN A 34 5.04 10.22 9.21
CA GLN A 34 5.02 9.73 10.59
C GLN A 34 6.27 8.93 10.93
N HIS A 35 6.82 8.19 9.96
CA HIS A 35 8.05 7.41 10.09
C HIS A 35 9.32 8.21 9.76
N ALA A 36 9.22 9.52 9.54
CA ALA A 36 10.33 10.40 9.17
C ALA A 36 11.17 9.87 8.00
N LEU A 37 10.52 9.25 7.01
CA LEU A 37 11.21 8.78 5.81
C LEU A 37 11.75 9.96 5.00
N PRO A 38 12.95 9.82 4.40
CA PRO A 38 13.63 10.93 3.73
C PRO A 38 12.91 11.41 2.46
N ASP A 39 12.18 10.52 1.79
CA ASP A 39 11.41 10.82 0.57
C ASP A 39 10.00 10.18 0.65
N PRO A 40 9.02 10.91 1.20
CA PRO A 40 7.64 10.42 1.34
C PRO A 40 6.92 10.15 0.01
N GLU A 41 7.21 10.94 -1.02
CA GLU A 41 6.68 10.78 -2.37
C GLU A 41 7.16 9.47 -3.00
N GLU A 42 8.48 9.24 -3.01
CA GLU A 42 9.08 8.02 -3.54
C GLU A 42 8.61 6.80 -2.75
N PHE A 43 8.57 6.88 -1.41
CA PHE A 43 8.01 5.79 -0.60
C PHE A 43 6.56 5.47 -0.99
N THR A 44 5.72 6.49 -1.16
CA THR A 44 4.32 6.31 -1.56
C THR A 44 4.21 5.61 -2.91
N PHE A 45 5.03 6.02 -3.88
CA PHE A 45 5.11 5.38 -5.20
C PHE A 45 5.54 3.91 -5.08
N GLN A 46 6.59 3.63 -4.30
CA GLN A 46 7.12 2.27 -4.10
C GLN A 46 6.09 1.34 -3.47
N VAL A 47 5.35 1.80 -2.45
CA VAL A 47 4.28 1.01 -1.83
C VAL A 47 3.15 0.76 -2.81
N LEU A 48 2.72 1.75 -3.59
CA LEU A 48 1.66 1.57 -4.59
C LEU A 48 2.06 0.57 -5.67
N ARG A 49 3.29 0.66 -6.18
CA ARG A 49 3.84 -0.30 -7.14
C ARG A 49 3.80 -1.72 -6.58
N ARG A 50 4.33 -1.90 -5.35
CA ARG A 50 4.33 -3.19 -4.67
C ARG A 50 2.91 -3.72 -4.42
N ALA A 51 1.96 -2.84 -4.09
CA ALA A 51 0.57 -3.22 -3.88
C ALA A 51 -0.11 -3.70 -5.18
N ILE A 52 0.26 -3.15 -6.33
CA ILE A 52 -0.23 -3.63 -7.63
C ILE A 52 0.33 -5.03 -7.90
N ASP A 53 1.63 -5.22 -7.69
CA ASP A 53 2.31 -6.50 -7.94
C ASP A 53 1.80 -7.63 -7.02
N ASP A 54 1.57 -7.32 -5.73
CA ASP A 54 1.18 -8.31 -4.72
C ASP A 54 -0.35 -8.42 -4.53
N ARG A 55 -1.17 -7.78 -5.38
CA ARG A 55 -2.63 -7.73 -5.20
C ARG A 55 -3.29 -9.11 -5.13
N ASP A 56 -2.78 -10.10 -5.84
CA ASP A 56 -3.34 -11.47 -5.82
C ASP A 56 -3.09 -12.14 -4.47
N CYS A 57 -1.94 -11.87 -3.85
CA CYS A 57 -1.64 -12.32 -2.49
C CYS A 57 -2.60 -11.67 -1.49
N TRP A 58 -2.87 -10.38 -1.65
CA TRP A 58 -3.87 -9.68 -0.86
C TRP A 58 -5.28 -10.27 -1.00
N VAL A 59 -5.74 -10.52 -2.23
CA VAL A 59 -7.08 -11.09 -2.47
C VAL A 59 -7.24 -12.42 -1.73
N ARG A 60 -6.21 -13.27 -1.70
CA ARG A 60 -6.21 -14.54 -0.95
C ARG A 60 -6.19 -14.34 0.57
N SER A 61 -5.63 -13.24 1.07
CA SER A 61 -5.55 -12.97 2.52
C SER A 61 -6.91 -12.64 3.15
N GLY A 62 -7.89 -12.16 2.36
CA GLY A 62 -9.20 -11.72 2.86
C GLY A 62 -9.16 -10.45 3.72
N LEU A 63 -8.00 -9.80 3.85
CA LEU A 63 -7.87 -8.56 4.62
C LEU A 63 -8.55 -7.37 3.91
N PRO A 64 -9.12 -6.40 4.65
CA PRO A 64 -9.55 -5.14 4.05
C PRO A 64 -8.38 -4.44 3.35
N ALA A 65 -8.58 -3.91 2.14
CA ALA A 65 -7.47 -3.34 1.35
C ALA A 65 -6.67 -2.28 2.11
N ARG A 66 -7.35 -1.40 2.86
CA ARG A 66 -6.70 -0.36 3.66
C ARG A 66 -5.78 -0.95 4.74
N VAL A 67 -6.23 -2.00 5.42
CA VAL A 67 -5.44 -2.68 6.48
C VAL A 67 -4.20 -3.32 5.88
N TRP A 68 -4.38 -4.04 4.77
CA TRP A 68 -3.27 -4.67 4.06
C TRP A 68 -2.26 -3.65 3.53
N LEU A 69 -2.72 -2.56 2.91
CA LEU A 69 -1.87 -1.50 2.37
C LEU A 69 -1.05 -0.81 3.47
N CYS A 70 -1.64 -0.54 4.64
CA CYS A 70 -0.88 -0.05 5.80
C CYS A 70 0.19 -1.05 6.24
N GLY A 71 -0.15 -2.34 6.31
CA GLY A 71 0.81 -3.39 6.67
C GLY A 71 1.99 -3.45 5.70
N LEU A 72 1.71 -3.38 4.40
CA LEU A 72 2.72 -3.34 3.35
C LEU A 72 3.62 -2.10 3.48
N ALA A 73 3.03 -0.92 3.68
CA ALA A 73 3.76 0.32 3.90
C ALA A 73 4.69 0.20 5.12
N LEU A 74 4.19 -0.31 6.25
CA LEU A 74 4.99 -0.48 7.47
C LEU A 74 6.12 -1.49 7.29
N GLN A 75 5.91 -2.56 6.50
CA GLN A 75 6.97 -3.50 6.17
C GLN A 75 8.07 -2.84 5.33
N MET A 76 7.70 -2.01 4.36
CA MET A 76 8.65 -1.29 3.50
C MET A 76 9.35 -0.13 4.21
N ALA A 77 8.71 0.48 5.22
CA ALA A 77 9.30 1.53 6.04
C ALA A 77 10.33 1.00 7.04
N ARG A 78 10.32 -0.31 7.33
CA ARG A 78 11.35 -0.91 8.18
C ARG A 78 12.67 -0.92 7.42
N PRO A 79 13.78 -0.46 8.01
CA PRO A 79 15.09 -0.63 7.40
C PRO A 79 15.33 -2.12 7.13
N ALA A 80 15.86 -2.44 5.96
CA ALA A 80 16.26 -3.79 5.60
C ALA A 80 17.41 -4.24 6.53
N HIS A 81 17.10 -4.74 7.73
CA HIS A 81 17.81 -5.71 8.56
C HIS A 81 17.32 -5.63 10.02
N ALA A 82 16.73 -6.72 10.50
CA ALA A 82 17.25 -7.34 11.71
C ALA A 82 17.66 -8.76 11.27
N PRO A 83 18.95 -9.15 11.36
CA PRO A 83 19.30 -10.56 11.25
C PRO A 83 18.54 -11.31 12.36
N ALA A 84 18.00 -12.48 12.03
CA ALA A 84 17.55 -13.42 13.04
C ALA A 84 18.75 -13.70 13.96
N ILE A 85 18.60 -13.39 15.25
CA ILE A 85 19.52 -13.84 16.30
C ILE A 85 19.28 -15.34 16.52
#